data_AF-A0A2G6KGX9-F1
#
_entry.id   AF-A0A2G6KGX9-F1
#
_cell.length_a   1.000
_cell.length_b   1.000
_cell.length_c   1.000
_cell.angle_alpha   90.00
_cell.angle_beta   90.00
_cell.angle_gamma   90.00
#
_symmetry.space_group_name_H-M   'P 1'
#
loop_
_entity.id
_entity.type
_entity.pdbx_description
1 polymer ?
#
loop_
_entity_poly.entity_id
_entity_poly.type
_entity_poly.pdbx_seq_one_letter_code
_entity_poly.pdbx_strand_id
1 'polypeptide(L)' 'MARSDEMYTFSRKAQFYEKRHQRKAAKRLVISPMVDQQAKAVAEKLGILVHSYT' A
#
# COMPACT_ATOMS: atom_id res chain seq x y z
N MET A 1 -2.48 3.80 -13.53
CA MET A 1 -1.80 2.53 -13.24
C MET A 1 -0.92 2.77 -12.04
N ALA A 2 -1.20 2.13 -10.91
CA ALA A 2 -0.37 2.23 -9.72
C ALA A 2 0.96 1.51 -9.95
N ARG A 3 2.05 2.20 -9.66
CA ARG A 3 3.42 1.73 -9.87
C ARG A 3 4.09 1.39 -8.54
N SER A 4 5.24 0.73 -8.60
CA SER A 4 5.94 0.24 -7.40
C SER A 4 6.36 1.37 -6.45
N ASP A 5 6.71 2.54 -6.96
CA ASP A 5 7.07 3.74 -6.20
C ASP A 5 5.91 4.24 -5.32
N GLU A 6 4.67 4.12 -5.80
CA GLU A 6 3.47 4.48 -5.04
C GLU A 6 3.27 3.55 -3.83
N MET A 7 3.56 2.25 -3.96
CA MET A 7 3.45 1.28 -2.86
C MET A 7 4.44 1.59 -1.73
N TYR A 8 5.70 1.89 -2.08
CA TYR A 8 6.71 2.29 -1.10
C TYR A 8 6.36 3.62 -0.43
N THR A 9 5.84 4.57 -1.21
CA THR A 9 5.40 5.87 -0.69
C THR A 9 4.24 5.72 0.27
N PHE A 10 3.24 4.91 -0.08
CA PHE A 10 2.11 4.58 0.78
C PHE A 10 2.57 3.89 2.07
N SER A 11 3.45 2.90 1.99
CA SER A 11 4.00 2.19 3.17
C SER A 11 4.72 3.15 4.12
N ARG A 12 5.55 4.06 3.60
CA ARG A 12 6.23 5.09 4.41
C ARG A 12 5.24 6.02 5.10
N LYS A 13 4.19 6.47 4.40
CA LYS A 13 3.13 7.30 5.00
C LYS A 13 2.40 6.53 6.10
N ALA A 14 2.00 5.30 5.86
CA ALA A 14 1.34 4.47 6.87
C ALA A 14 2.19 4.33 8.13
N GLN A 15 3.48 4.01 7.99
CA GLN A 15 4.40 3.93 9.13
C GLN A 15 4.57 5.26 9.87
N PHE A 16 4.63 6.37 9.15
CA PHE A 16 4.71 7.71 9.75
C PHE A 16 3.47 8.00 10.60
N TYR A 17 2.26 7.74 10.08
CA TYR A 17 1.02 7.95 10.83
C TYR A 17 0.89 6.98 12.02
N GLU A 18 1.30 5.72 11.87
CA GLU A 18 1.30 4.77 12.98
C GLU A 18 2.17 5.25 14.14
N LYS A 19 3.38 5.74 13.83
CA LYS A 19 4.30 6.30 14.82
C LYS A 19 3.75 7.57 15.45
N ARG A 20 3.24 8.50 14.63
CA ARG A 20 2.72 9.80 15.08
C ARG A 20 1.51 9.65 16.00
N HIS A 21 0.62 8.71 15.72
CA HIS A 21 -0.61 8.50 16.49
C HIS A 21 -0.50 7.38 17.52
N GLN A 22 0.67 6.73 17.66
CA GLN A 22 0.89 5.57 18.53
C GLN A 22 -0.17 4.46 18.33
N ARG A 23 -0.60 4.25 17.08
CA ARG A 23 -1.64 3.28 16.72
C ARG A 23 -1.18 2.44 15.57
N LYS A 24 -1.56 1.16 15.56
CA LYS A 24 -1.28 0.24 14.46
C LYS A 24 -2.47 0.15 13.52
N ALA A 25 -2.22 0.29 12.22
CA ALA A 25 -3.24 0.04 11.23
C ALA A 25 -3.51 -1.46 11.18
N ALA A 26 -4.77 -1.87 11.38
CA ALA A 26 -5.17 -3.27 11.30
C ALA A 26 -4.95 -3.84 9.89
N LYS A 27 -5.20 -3.02 8.87
CA LYS A 27 -5.01 -3.35 7.46
C LYS A 27 -4.53 -2.13 6.71
N ARG A 28 -3.70 -2.36 5.69
CA ARG A 28 -3.22 -1.36 4.74
C ARG A 28 -3.83 -1.69 3.39
N LEU A 29 -4.61 -0.78 2.81
CA LEU A 29 -5.37 -1.03 1.59
C LEU A 29 -5.06 0.04 0.54
N VAL A 30 -4.73 -0.40 -0.68
CA VAL A 30 -4.63 0.43 -1.87
C VAL A 30 -5.77 0.06 -2.80
N ILE A 31 -6.60 1.04 -3.15
CA ILE A 31 -7.70 0.89 -4.09
C ILE A 31 -7.29 1.58 -5.39
N SER A 32 -7.16 0.80 -6.47
CA SER A 32 -6.78 1.35 -7.78
C SER A 32 -7.29 0.46 -8.90
N PRO A 33 -7.91 1.02 -9.95
CA PRO A 33 -8.48 0.24 -11.06
C PRO A 33 -7.41 -0.50 -11.88
N MET A 34 -6.16 -0.03 -11.87
CA MET A 34 -5.05 -0.67 -12.60
C MET A 34 -3.79 -0.63 -11.75
N VAL A 35 -3.17 -1.78 -11.49
CA VAL A 35 -1.95 -1.92 -10.69
C VAL A 35 -0.94 -2.74 -11.48
N ASP A 36 0.28 -2.21 -11.61
CA ASP A 36 1.41 -2.90 -12.25
C ASP A 36 1.71 -4.23 -11.55
N GLN A 37 2.14 -5.24 -12.29
CA GLN A 37 2.59 -6.51 -11.75
C GLN A 37 3.74 -6.33 -10.74
N GLN A 38 4.67 -5.41 -11.00
CA GLN A 38 5.74 -5.09 -10.04
C GLN A 38 5.17 -4.46 -8.77
N ALA A 39 4.15 -3.60 -8.90
CA ALA A 39 3.50 -2.97 -7.75
C ALA A 39 2.72 -4.00 -6.92
N LYS A 40 2.10 -5.01 -7.55
CA LYS A 40 1.47 -6.13 -6.86
C LYS A 40 2.50 -6.91 -6.02
N ALA A 41 3.64 -7.27 -6.59
CA ALA A 41 4.70 -7.96 -5.87
C ALA A 41 5.24 -7.16 -4.68
N VAL A 42 5.39 -5.84 -4.84
CA VAL A 42 5.78 -4.93 -3.75
C VAL A 42 4.69 -4.85 -2.68
N ALA A 43 3.42 -4.79 -3.08
CA ALA A 43 2.29 -4.75 -2.15
C ALA A 43 2.23 -6.02 -1.29
N GLU A 44 2.37 -7.20 -1.90
CA GLU A 44 2.43 -8.48 -1.19
C GLU A 44 3.59 -8.52 -0.19
N LYS A 45 4.79 -8.12 -0.60
CA LYS A 45 5.98 -8.05 0.28
C LYS A 45 5.79 -7.11 1.47
N LEU A 46 5.01 -6.05 1.30
CA LEU A 46 4.77 -5.03 2.33
C LEU A 46 3.50 -5.26 3.16
N GLY A 47 2.75 -6.34 2.90
CA GLY A 47 1.47 -6.63 3.55
C GLY A 47 0.38 -5.61 3.23
N ILE A 48 0.40 -5.06 2.02
CA ILE A 48 -0.59 -4.11 1.51
C ILE A 48 -1.63 -4.88 0.71
N LEU A 49 -2.89 -4.78 1.11
CA LEU A 49 -4.02 -5.29 0.36
C LEU A 49 -4.24 -4.40 -0.86
N VAL A 50 -4.37 -5.01 -2.03
CA VAL A 50 -4.69 -4.31 -3.27
C VAL A 50 -6.12 -4.68 -3.66
N HIS A 51 -6.98 -3.67 -3.79
CA HIS A 51 -8.33 -3.85 -4.30
C HIS A 51 -8.44 -3.14 -5.65
N SER A 52 -8.57 -3.94 -6.71
CA SER A 52 -8.89 -3.44 -8.05
C SER A 52 -10.34 -3.78 -8.35
N TYR A 53 -11.15 -2.73 -8.53
CA TYR A 53 -12.46 -2.88 -9.16
C TYR A 53 -12.23 -2.84 -10.67
N THR A 54 -12.40 -3.97 -11.33
CA THR A 54 -12.45 -4.09 -12.79
C THR A 54 -13.91 -4.07 -13.21
#